data_AF-A0A958UW24-F1
#
_entry.id   AF-A0A958UW24-F1
#
_cell.length_a   1.000
_cell.length_b   1.000
_cell.length_c   1.000
_cell.angle_alpha   90.00
_cell.angle_beta   90.00
_cell.angle_gamma   90.00
#
_symmetry.space_group_name_H-M   'P 1'
#
loop_
_entity.id
_entity.type
_entity.pdbx_description
1 polymer ?
#
loop_
_entity_poly.entity_id
_entity_poly.type
_entity_poly.pdbx_seq_one_letter_code
_entity_poly.pdbx_strand_id
1 'polypeptide(L)'
;FDGPYRNNLLPFTFTRPVADIRIGILTIREKWEAHLGYTTTTITEDYLSDKFPMVEMEENILINASFLPNVELVEMVKNLEENQAIFKGEEVIAFYTKEAQDDIDFSKLEALEFEDDILKIEHTWDIF
;
A
#
# COMPACT_ATOMS: atom_id res chain seq x y z
N PHE A 1 3.02 -0.36 -2.22
CA PHE A 1 4.29 -1.10 -2.11
C PHE A 1 4.07 -2.34 -1.25
N ASP A 2 4.86 -3.39 -1.48
CA ASP A 2 4.90 -4.57 -0.59
C ASP A 2 5.61 -4.19 0.73
N GLY A 3 4.94 -4.39 1.86
CA GLY A 3 5.49 -4.09 3.19
C GLY A 3 6.46 -5.17 3.71
N PRO A 4 7.10 -4.93 4.88
CA PRO A 4 8.08 -5.86 5.46
C PRO A 4 7.49 -7.24 5.79
N TYR A 5 6.17 -7.33 5.95
CA TYR A 5 5.42 -8.54 6.27
C TYR A 5 5.25 -9.51 5.08
N ARG A 6 5.71 -9.13 3.87
CA ARG A 6 5.64 -9.96 2.67
C ARG A 6 6.17 -11.40 2.89
N ASN A 7 7.27 -11.54 3.63
CA ASN A 7 7.89 -12.84 3.90
C ASN A 7 7.05 -13.72 4.84
N ASN A 8 6.26 -13.10 5.71
CA ASN A 8 5.37 -13.81 6.63
C ASN A 8 4.13 -14.37 5.90
N LEU A 9 3.84 -13.85 4.71
CA LEU A 9 2.71 -14.25 3.86
C LEU A 9 3.09 -15.33 2.85
N LEU A 10 4.31 -15.88 2.94
CA LEU A 10 4.69 -17.05 2.16
C LEU A 10 3.78 -18.24 2.54
N PRO A 11 3.33 -19.06 1.56
CA PRO A 11 3.80 -19.10 0.17
C PRO A 11 3.01 -18.20 -0.81
N PHE A 12 2.04 -17.41 -0.36
CA PHE A 12 1.15 -16.66 -1.25
C PHE A 12 1.88 -15.58 -2.05
N THR A 13 2.89 -14.95 -1.44
CA THR A 13 3.70 -13.89 -2.06
C THR A 13 4.78 -14.42 -3.03
N PHE A 14 4.91 -15.74 -3.24
CA PHE A 14 5.87 -16.30 -4.23
C PHE A 14 5.52 -15.96 -5.68
N THR A 15 4.23 -15.82 -5.99
CA THR A 15 3.75 -15.73 -7.38
C THR A 15 2.99 -14.44 -7.68
N ARG A 16 2.81 -13.58 -6.68
CA ARG A 16 2.03 -12.33 -6.75
C ARG A 16 2.43 -11.37 -5.62
N PRO A 17 2.20 -10.06 -5.77
CA PRO A 17 2.39 -9.09 -4.69
C PRO A 17 1.36 -9.26 -3.56
N VAL A 18 1.63 -8.66 -2.40
CA VAL A 18 0.71 -8.70 -1.24
C VAL A 18 -0.65 -8.12 -1.61
N ALA A 19 -0.67 -7.05 -2.42
CA ALA A 19 -1.90 -6.39 -2.85
C ALA A 19 -2.85 -7.32 -3.64
N ASP A 20 -2.33 -8.37 -4.27
CA ASP A 20 -3.10 -9.32 -5.08
C ASP A 20 -3.52 -10.57 -4.28
N ILE A 21 -3.30 -10.57 -2.96
CA ILE A 21 -3.85 -11.59 -2.06
C ILE A 21 -5.35 -11.37 -1.92
N ARG A 22 -6.12 -12.45 -2.09
CA ARG A 22 -7.58 -12.45 -1.89
C ARG A 22 -7.93 -12.61 -0.43
N ILE A 23 -8.79 -11.72 0.07
CA ILE A 23 -9.31 -11.75 1.44
C ILE A 23 -10.83 -11.69 1.35
N GLY A 24 -11.44 -12.87 1.46
CA GLY A 24 -12.82 -13.10 1.06
C GLY A 24 -12.96 -13.19 -0.46
N ILE A 25 -13.88 -12.41 -1.03
CA ILE A 25 -14.19 -12.43 -2.48
C ILE A 25 -13.20 -11.56 -3.27
N LEU A 26 -12.78 -10.44 -2.69
CA LEU A 26 -11.96 -9.42 -3.36
C LEU A 26 -10.48 -9.51 -2.91
N THR A 27 -9.56 -9.10 -3.78
CA THR A 27 -8.16 -8.81 -3.43
C THR A 27 -8.04 -7.50 -2.66
N ILE A 28 -6.92 -7.31 -1.98
CA ILE A 28 -6.64 -6.03 -1.29
C ILE A 28 -6.63 -4.89 -2.32
N ARG A 29 -6.01 -5.10 -3.49
CA ARG A 29 -6.05 -4.18 -4.62
C ARG A 29 -7.47 -3.87 -5.04
N GLU A 30 -8.29 -4.88 -5.33
CA GLU A 30 -9.68 -4.69 -5.78
C GLU A 30 -10.51 -3.90 -4.76
N LYS A 31 -10.26 -4.10 -3.45
CA LYS A 31 -10.89 -3.29 -2.41
C LYS A 31 -10.45 -1.83 -2.51
N TRP A 32 -9.14 -1.57 -2.60
CA TRP A 32 -8.62 -0.22 -2.77
C TRP A 32 -9.16 0.47 -4.03
N GLU A 33 -9.19 -0.22 -5.16
CA GLU A 33 -9.71 0.30 -6.42
C GLU A 33 -11.21 0.59 -6.35
N ALA A 34 -11.99 -0.24 -5.66
CA ALA A 34 -13.40 0.00 -5.43
C ALA A 34 -13.66 1.28 -4.61
N HIS A 35 -12.77 1.60 -3.67
CA HIS A 35 -12.87 2.79 -2.82
C HIS A 35 -12.29 4.06 -3.48
N LEU A 36 -11.17 3.93 -4.19
CA LEU A 36 -10.48 5.03 -4.87
C LEU A 36 -11.15 5.41 -6.18
N GLY A 37 -11.74 4.46 -6.90
CA GLY A 37 -12.32 4.65 -8.23
C GLY A 37 -11.26 4.69 -9.35
N TYR A 38 -10.00 4.43 -9.04
CA TYR A 38 -8.87 4.42 -9.96
C TYR A 38 -8.16 3.07 -9.92
N THR A 39 -7.54 2.68 -11.04
CA THR A 39 -6.65 1.52 -11.08
C THR A 39 -5.36 1.84 -10.34
N THR A 40 -4.92 0.93 -9.48
CA THR A 40 -3.69 1.09 -8.70
C THR A 40 -2.59 0.19 -9.27
N THR A 41 -1.34 0.62 -9.19
CA THR A 41 -0.17 -0.22 -9.49
C THR A 41 0.53 -0.60 -8.20
N THR A 42 1.39 -1.62 -8.23
CA THR A 42 2.10 -2.06 -7.02
C THR A 42 3.59 -2.15 -7.29
N ILE A 43 4.34 -1.49 -6.42
CA ILE A 43 5.78 -1.70 -6.31
C ILE A 43 6.00 -3.01 -5.55
N THR A 44 6.60 -3.97 -6.23
CA THR A 44 6.96 -5.31 -5.74
C THR A 44 8.38 -5.64 -6.20
N GLU A 45 8.87 -6.82 -5.84
CA GLU A 45 10.23 -7.28 -6.13
C GLU A 45 10.53 -7.33 -7.64
N ASP A 46 11.79 -7.13 -8.02
CA ASP A 46 12.25 -7.08 -9.42
C ASP A 46 11.79 -8.27 -10.27
N TYR A 47 11.77 -9.47 -9.69
CA TYR A 47 11.34 -10.69 -10.40
C TYR A 47 9.84 -10.74 -10.68
N LEU A 48 9.04 -9.89 -10.04
CA LEU A 48 7.61 -9.71 -10.30
C LEU A 48 7.33 -8.45 -11.13
N SER A 49 8.26 -7.48 -11.17
CA SER A 49 8.13 -6.24 -11.92
C SER A 49 7.90 -6.46 -13.43
N ASP A 50 8.48 -7.52 -14.02
CA ASP A 50 8.20 -7.90 -15.42
C ASP A 50 6.72 -8.22 -15.69
N LYS A 51 6.02 -8.76 -14.69
CA LYS A 51 4.61 -9.16 -14.80
C LYS A 51 3.66 -8.10 -14.26
N PHE A 52 4.11 -7.27 -13.34
CA PHE A 52 3.38 -6.17 -12.71
C PHE A 52 4.13 -4.87 -12.96
N PRO A 53 4.13 -4.36 -14.21
CA PRO A 53 4.87 -3.15 -14.54
C PRO A 53 4.30 -1.96 -13.74
N MET A 54 5.20 -1.23 -13.10
CA MET A 54 4.85 0.04 -12.47
C MET A 54 4.51 1.05 -13.55
N VAL A 55 3.39 1.75 -13.35
CA VAL A 55 3.07 2.95 -14.13
C VAL A 55 3.37 4.12 -13.21
N GLU A 56 4.46 4.82 -13.49
CA GLU A 56 4.83 6.05 -12.81
C GLU A 56 4.04 7.20 -13.45
N MET A 57 3.22 7.89 -12.67
CA MET A 57 2.71 9.20 -13.03
C MET A 57 3.60 10.29 -12.42
N GLU A 58 3.41 11.56 -12.79
CA GLU A 58 4.15 12.68 -12.16
C GLU A 58 3.91 12.71 -10.64
N GLU A 59 2.76 12.23 -10.19
CA GLU A 59 2.30 12.22 -8.82
C GLU A 59 1.82 10.81 -8.46
N ASN A 60 2.46 10.15 -7.49
CA ASN A 60 2.07 8.80 -7.08
C ASN A 60 1.84 8.74 -5.57
N ILE A 61 0.76 8.08 -5.17
CA ILE A 61 0.51 7.76 -3.77
C ILE A 61 0.81 6.28 -3.57
N LEU A 62 1.82 6.01 -2.76
CA LEU A 62 2.22 4.65 -2.44
C LEU A 62 1.53 4.19 -1.18
N ILE A 63 0.70 3.17 -1.32
CA ILE A 63 -0.04 2.57 -0.21
C ILE A 63 0.59 1.22 0.14
N ASN A 64 0.75 0.94 1.42
CA ASN A 64 1.25 -0.32 1.94
C ASN A 64 0.18 -1.40 1.73
N ALA A 65 0.54 -2.43 0.97
CA ALA A 65 -0.36 -3.51 0.58
C ALA A 65 -0.84 -4.39 1.75
N SER A 66 -0.23 -4.28 2.93
CA SER A 66 -0.62 -5.03 4.13
C SER A 66 -1.86 -4.45 4.80
N PHE A 67 -2.25 -3.22 4.45
CA PHE A 67 -3.40 -2.53 5.04
C PHE A 67 -4.63 -2.62 4.14
N LEU A 68 -5.78 -2.88 4.76
CA LEU A 68 -7.07 -2.87 4.09
C LEU A 68 -7.65 -1.44 4.03
N PRO A 69 -8.39 -1.09 2.97
CA PRO A 69 -8.99 0.24 2.89
C PRO A 69 -10.04 0.42 3.99
N ASN A 70 -9.98 1.54 4.68
CA ASN A 70 -11.02 2.06 5.57
C ASN A 70 -11.57 3.36 4.96
N VAL A 71 -12.82 3.72 5.22
CA VAL A 71 -13.45 4.93 4.66
C VAL A 71 -12.65 6.18 5.03
N GLU A 72 -12.27 6.33 6.30
CA GLU A 72 -11.46 7.45 6.78
C GLU A 72 -10.07 7.44 6.17
N LEU A 73 -9.43 6.27 6.09
CA LEU A 73 -8.12 6.13 5.45
C LEU A 73 -8.18 6.50 3.96
N VAL A 74 -9.22 6.07 3.25
CA VAL A 74 -9.39 6.37 1.83
C VAL A 74 -9.58 7.87 1.63
N GLU A 75 -10.32 8.56 2.51
CA GLU A 75 -10.46 10.01 2.46
C GLU A 75 -9.12 10.71 2.72
N MET A 76 -8.34 10.28 3.71
CA MET A 76 -7.00 10.82 3.95
C MET A 76 -6.06 10.58 2.77
N VAL A 77 -6.08 9.38 2.20
CA VAL A 77 -5.28 9.04 1.00
C VAL A 77 -5.70 9.92 -0.17
N LYS A 78 -6.99 10.20 -0.36
CA LYS A 78 -7.47 11.10 -1.43
C LYS A 78 -7.10 12.56 -1.22
N ASN A 79 -7.01 12.99 0.04
CA ASN A 79 -6.63 14.36 0.41
C ASN A 79 -5.12 14.50 0.68
N LEU A 80 -4.34 13.45 0.45
CA LEU A 80 -2.91 13.44 0.72
C LEU A 80 -2.19 14.40 -0.24
N GLU A 81 -1.51 15.40 0.31
CA GLU A 81 -0.76 16.38 -0.46
C GLU A 81 0.71 15.98 -0.64
N GLU A 82 1.41 16.77 -1.46
CA GLU A 82 2.83 16.60 -1.67
C GLU A 82 3.61 16.70 -0.37
N ASN A 83 4.56 15.78 -0.17
CA ASN A 83 5.34 15.63 1.05
C ASN A 83 4.53 15.19 2.29
N GLN A 84 3.36 14.57 2.14
CA GLN A 84 2.62 13.99 3.25
C GLN A 84 2.71 12.46 3.29
N ALA A 85 2.71 11.91 4.50
CA ALA A 85 2.72 10.47 4.74
C ALA A 85 1.80 10.12 5.91
N ILE A 86 0.99 9.09 5.74
CA ILE A 86 0.09 8.56 6.74
C ILE A 86 0.81 7.46 7.50
N PHE A 87 0.91 7.64 8.81
CA PHE A 87 1.48 6.69 9.76
C PHE A 87 0.41 6.16 10.70
N LYS A 88 0.57 4.92 11.13
CA LYS A 88 -0.14 4.36 12.26
C LYS A 88 0.87 3.84 13.26
N GLY A 89 1.08 4.60 14.34
CA GLY A 89 2.16 4.36 15.28
C GLY A 89 3.52 4.44 14.57
N GLU A 90 4.24 3.31 14.50
CA GLU A 90 5.57 3.23 13.88
C GLU A 90 5.53 2.79 12.40
N GLU A 91 4.35 2.51 11.85
CA GLU A 91 4.20 1.96 10.50
C GLU A 91 3.67 2.95 9.49
N VAL A 92 4.25 2.94 8.29
CA VAL A 92 3.78 3.73 7.15
C VAL A 92 2.61 3.00 6.47
N ILE A 93 1.45 3.66 6.42
CA ILE A 93 0.28 3.20 5.66
C ILE A 93 0.36 3.69 4.22
N ALA A 94 0.55 4.98 4.01
CA ALA A 94 0.61 5.56 2.67
C ALA A 94 1.53 6.78 2.66
N PHE A 95 2.13 7.09 1.53
CA PHE A 95 2.89 8.32 1.38
C PHE A 95 2.83 8.84 -0.04
N TYR A 96 2.94 10.15 -0.16
CA TYR A 96 3.01 10.84 -1.43
C TYR A 96 4.45 10.87 -1.93
N THR A 97 4.67 10.52 -3.20
CA THR A 97 5.96 10.74 -3.88
C THR A 97 5.77 11.43 -5.22
N LYS A 98 6.69 12.34 -5.51
CA LYS A 98 6.82 13.04 -6.80
C LYS A 98 8.15 12.62 -7.41
N GLU A 99 8.07 12.00 -8.59
CA GLU A 99 9.18 11.35 -9.31
C GLU A 99 9.85 10.18 -8.56
N ALA A 100 10.54 9.33 -9.33
CA ALA A 100 11.32 8.19 -8.86
C ALA A 100 12.52 8.66 -8.01
N GLN A 101 12.25 9.11 -6.79
CA GLN A 101 13.29 9.29 -5.79
C GLN A 101 13.53 7.92 -5.13
N ASP A 102 14.63 7.28 -5.51
CA ASP A 102 15.15 6.07 -4.87
C ASP A 102 15.42 6.26 -3.36
N ASP A 103 15.50 7.51 -2.89
CA ASP A 103 15.69 7.90 -1.49
C ASP A 103 14.59 8.88 -1.05
N ILE A 104 13.42 8.34 -0.70
CA ILE A 104 12.36 9.12 -0.05
C ILE A 104 12.77 9.35 1.40
N ASP A 105 13.17 10.58 1.68
CA ASP A 105 13.58 11.01 3.01
C ASP A 105 12.32 11.22 3.87
N PHE A 106 11.83 10.15 4.51
CA PHE A 106 10.63 10.18 5.37
C PHE A 106 10.68 11.27 6.44
N SER A 107 11.87 11.73 6.82
CA SER A 107 12.10 12.82 7.78
C SER A 107 11.61 14.19 7.30
N LYS A 108 11.46 14.38 5.99
CA LYS A 108 10.99 15.63 5.38
C LYS A 108 9.49 15.62 5.12
N LEU A 109 8.85 14.46 5.28
CA LEU A 109 7.43 14.30 5.05
C LEU A 109 6.66 14.72 6.31
N GLU A 110 5.53 15.37 6.11
CA GLU A 110 4.55 15.62 7.16
C GLU A 110 3.87 14.29 7.51
N ALA A 111 4.11 13.83 8.73
CA ALA A 111 3.51 12.61 9.26
C ALA A 111 2.09 12.88 9.77
N LEU A 112 1.10 12.36 9.06
CA LEU A 112 -0.30 12.33 9.45
C LEU A 112 -0.56 11.04 10.23
N GLU A 113 -0.96 11.15 11.49
CA GLU A 113 -1.24 9.98 12.32
C GLU A 113 -2.69 9.51 12.11
N PHE A 114 -2.86 8.21 11.83
CA PHE A 114 -4.16 7.55 11.76
C PHE A 114 -4.47 6.85 13.07
N GLU A 115 -5.42 7.39 13.83
CA GLU A 115 -5.81 6.88 15.15
C GLU A 115 -6.84 5.75 15.07
N ASP A 116 -7.62 5.67 14.00
CA ASP A 116 -8.71 4.69 13.88
C ASP A 116 -8.23 3.26 13.65
N ASP A 117 -9.10 2.31 13.98
CA ASP A 117 -8.84 0.89 13.75
C ASP A 117 -8.73 0.58 12.25
N ILE A 118 -7.70 -0.17 11.89
CA ILE A 118 -7.48 -0.66 10.53
C ILE A 118 -7.03 -2.09 10.58
N LEU A 119 -7.56 -2.87 9.66
CA LEU A 119 -7.14 -4.25 9.49
C LEU A 119 -5.81 -4.28 8.74
N LYS A 120 -4.81 -4.86 9.40
CA LYS A 120 -3.48 -5.11 8.87
C LYS A 120 -3.25 -6.61 8.77
N ILE A 121 -2.64 -7.04 7.68
CA ILE A 121 -2.35 -8.44 7.40
C ILE A 121 -0.87 -8.66 7.63
N GLU A 122 -0.53 -9.29 8.75
CA GLU A 122 0.85 -9.60 9.11
C GLU A 122 1.18 -11.08 8.91
N HIS A 123 0.14 -11.92 8.95
CA HIS A 123 0.27 -13.36 8.99
C HIS A 123 -0.69 -14.06 8.01
N THR A 124 -0.35 -15.29 7.66
CA THR A 124 -1.16 -16.09 6.74
C THR A 124 -2.55 -16.41 7.27
N TRP A 125 -2.74 -16.47 8.60
CA TRP A 125 -4.05 -16.70 9.19
C TRP A 125 -4.96 -15.47 9.15
N ASP A 126 -4.43 -14.26 8.96
CA ASP A 126 -5.25 -13.04 8.79
C ASP A 126 -6.00 -13.05 7.44
N ILE A 127 -5.64 -13.97 6.55
CA ILE A 127 -6.28 -14.19 5.24
C ILE A 127 -7.56 -15.04 5.38
N PHE A 128 -7.73 -15.78 6.49
CA PHE A 128 -8.78 -16.81 6.67
C PHE A 128 -9.84 -16.46 7.72
#